data_AF-A0A8T3QTL8-F1
#
_entry.id   AF-A0A8T3QTL8-F1
#
_cell.length_a   1.000
_cell.length_b   1.000
_cell.length_c   1.000
_cell.angle_alpha   90.00
_cell.angle_beta   90.00
_cell.angle_gamma   90.00
#
_symmetry.space_group_name_H-M   'P 1'
#
loop_
_entity.id
_entity.type
_entity.pdbx_description
1 polymer ?
#
loop_
_entity_poly.entity_id
_entity_poly.type
_entity_poly.pdbx_seq_one_letter_code
_entity_poly.pdbx_strand_id
1 'polypeptide(L)'
;MVDPARIDSLDVDGLVEELTTILARLKNRTTNELLAGDIAPDGSVAIKSLIAVCLVGTVGKAFGQPRLVNLAQVPRDDLRSVRGVARLIRAALDQHRRGAA
;
A
#
# COMPACT_ATOMS: atom_id res chain seq x y z
N MET A 1 7.57 -10.06 7.43
CA MET A 1 8.64 -9.45 6.64
C MET A 1 8.08 -9.17 5.25
N VAL A 2 8.29 -7.97 4.70
CA VAL A 2 7.84 -7.63 3.34
C VAL A 2 8.94 -8.06 2.37
N ASP A 3 8.59 -8.85 1.36
CA ASP A 3 9.51 -9.30 0.32
C ASP A 3 9.43 -8.34 -0.87
N PRO A 4 10.50 -7.56 -1.16
CA PRO A 4 10.48 -6.58 -2.25
C PRO A 4 10.33 -7.23 -3.63
N ALA A 5 10.89 -8.43 -3.86
CA ALA A 5 10.78 -9.11 -5.15
C ALA A 5 9.34 -9.55 -5.43
N ARG A 6 8.63 -10.00 -4.39
CA ARG A 6 7.19 -10.29 -4.46
C ARG A 6 6.39 -9.02 -4.72
N ILE A 7 6.64 -7.93 -4.00
CA ILE A 7 5.90 -6.67 -4.19
C ILE A 7 6.07 -6.13 -5.61
N ASP A 8 7.28 -6.20 -6.16
CA ASP A 8 7.57 -5.67 -7.50
C ASP A 8 6.82 -6.43 -8.61
N SER A 9 6.63 -7.75 -8.46
CA SER A 9 5.99 -8.60 -9.47
C SER A 9 4.46 -8.58 -9.46
N LEU A 10 3.83 -8.08 -8.40
CA LEU A 10 2.37 -8.02 -8.31
C LEU A 10 1.80 -7.00 -9.31
N ASP A 11 0.48 -7.02 -9.53
CA ASP A 11 -0.23 -5.89 -10.12
C ASP A 11 -0.93 -5.09 -9.01
N VAL A 12 -1.88 -4.22 -9.35
CA VAL A 12 -2.60 -3.44 -8.33
C VAL A 12 -3.48 -4.34 -7.45
N ASP A 13 -4.12 -5.35 -8.01
CA ASP A 13 -5.01 -6.25 -7.26
C ASP A 13 -4.21 -7.15 -6.31
N GLY A 14 -3.10 -7.72 -6.80
CA GLY A 14 -2.16 -8.45 -5.96
C GLY A 14 -1.55 -7.59 -4.84
N LEU A 15 -1.26 -6.31 -5.11
CA LEU A 15 -0.85 -5.37 -4.07
C LEU A 15 -1.95 -5.11 -3.03
N VAL A 16 -3.22 -5.04 -3.43
CA VAL A 16 -4.34 -4.88 -2.48
C VAL A 16 -4.38 -6.06 -1.51
N GLU A 17 -4.25 -7.29 -2.00
CA GLU A 17 -4.24 -8.49 -1.16
C GLU A 17 -3.05 -8.51 -0.19
N GLU A 18 -1.86 -8.21 -0.69
CA GLU A 18 -0.64 -8.20 0.11
C GLU A 18 -0.68 -7.09 1.17
N LEU A 19 -1.10 -5.88 0.80
CA LEU A 19 -1.25 -4.77 1.74
C LEU A 19 -2.33 -5.03 2.78
N THR A 20 -3.41 -5.71 2.42
CA THR A 20 -4.45 -6.12 3.38
C THR A 20 -3.88 -7.14 4.38
N THR A 21 -3.06 -8.08 3.92
CA THR A 21 -2.37 -9.06 4.78
C THR A 21 -1.37 -8.38 5.72
N ILE A 22 -0.61 -7.41 5.23
CA ILE A 22 0.31 -6.60 6.06
C ILE A 22 -0.49 -5.81 7.10
N LEU A 23 -1.59 -5.18 6.70
CA LEU A 23 -2.46 -4.43 7.59
C LEU A 23 -3.08 -5.30 8.68
N ALA A 24 -3.49 -6.52 8.34
CA ALA A 24 -4.04 -7.50 9.26
C ALA A 24 -3.02 -7.81 10.37
N ARG A 25 -1.77 -8.10 9.98
CA ARG A 25 -0.66 -8.32 10.90
C ARG A 25 -0.36 -7.10 11.78
N LEU A 26 -0.34 -5.90 11.19
CA LEU A 26 -0.10 -4.65 11.93
C LEU A 26 -1.19 -4.34 12.97
N LYS A 27 -2.43 -4.70 12.68
CA LYS A 27 -3.58 -4.50 13.58
C LYS A 27 -3.83 -5.68 14.53
N ASN A 28 -3.02 -6.74 14.45
CA ASN A 28 -3.27 -8.02 15.12
C ASN A 28 -4.71 -8.53 14.90
N ARG A 29 -5.16 -8.49 13.63
CA ARG A 29 -6.47 -8.94 13.15
C ARG A 29 -6.28 -9.91 11.99
N THR A 30 -7.33 -10.64 11.66
CA THR A 30 -7.42 -11.44 10.44
C THR A 30 -7.83 -10.58 9.24
N THR A 31 -7.53 -11.03 8.03
CA THR A 31 -7.99 -10.37 6.79
C THR A 31 -9.52 -10.29 6.73
N ASN A 32 -10.22 -11.33 7.18
CA ASN A 32 -11.70 -11.34 7.23
C ASN A 32 -12.25 -10.27 8.19
N GLU A 33 -11.64 -10.06 9.35
CA GLU A 33 -12.04 -8.99 10.27
C GLU A 33 -11.80 -7.59 9.70
N LEU A 34 -10.83 -7.43 8.80
CA LEU A 34 -10.62 -6.16 8.10
C LEU A 34 -11.66 -5.94 6.99
N LEU A 35 -11.98 -6.99 6.24
CA LEU A 35 -12.98 -6.95 5.16
C LEU A 35 -14.41 -6.82 5.68
N ALA A 36 -14.67 -7.25 6.92
CA ALA A 36 -15.94 -7.02 7.60
C ALA A 36 -16.07 -5.61 8.21
N GLY A 37 -15.01 -4.80 8.16
CA GLY A 37 -15.00 -3.42 8.66
C GLY A 37 -15.50 -2.41 7.63
N ASP A 38 -15.05 -1.15 7.80
CA ASP A 38 -15.37 -0.09 6.85
C ASP A 38 -14.74 -0.36 5.48
N ILE A 39 -15.55 -0.29 4.43
CA ILE A 39 -15.14 -0.46 3.03
C ILE A 39 -15.19 0.90 2.33
N ALA A 40 -14.14 1.22 1.58
CA ALA A 40 -14.06 2.43 0.78
C ALA A 40 -14.91 2.30 -0.51
N PRO A 41 -15.25 3.42 -1.19
CA PRO A 41 -16.04 3.39 -2.44
C PRO A 41 -15.43 2.55 -3.56
N ASP A 42 -14.13 2.27 -3.49
CA ASP A 42 -13.39 1.44 -4.45
C ASP A 42 -13.40 -0.07 -4.13
N GLY A 43 -14.21 -0.48 -3.15
CA GLY A 43 -14.39 -1.87 -2.73
C GLY A 43 -13.28 -2.44 -1.85
N SER A 44 -12.25 -1.65 -1.52
CA SER A 44 -11.16 -2.09 -0.65
C SER A 44 -11.34 -1.62 0.80
N VAL A 45 -10.57 -2.20 1.72
CA VAL A 45 -10.60 -1.81 3.14
C VAL A 45 -10.34 -0.31 3.29
N ALA A 46 -11.25 0.40 3.96
CA ALA A 46 -11.07 1.80 4.30
C ALA A 46 -10.02 1.95 5.41
N ILE A 47 -9.14 2.93 5.26
CA ILE A 47 -8.03 3.17 6.19
C ILE A 47 -7.89 4.64 6.52
N LYS A 48 -7.35 4.92 7.72
CA LYS A 48 -6.93 6.28 8.08
C LYS A 48 -5.65 6.63 7.32
N SER A 49 -5.47 7.89 6.96
CA SER A 49 -4.28 8.35 6.23
C SER A 49 -2.96 8.04 6.94
N LEU A 50 -2.95 8.02 8.28
CA LEU A 50 -1.77 7.59 9.04
C LEU A 50 -1.39 6.12 8.77
N ILE A 51 -2.39 5.25 8.62
CA ILE A 51 -2.18 3.84 8.27
C ILE A 51 -1.64 3.73 6.85
N ALA A 52 -2.18 4.51 5.90
CA ALA A 52 -1.67 4.58 4.54
C ALA A 52 -0.18 4.97 4.51
N VAL A 53 0.22 6.00 5.27
CA VAL A 53 1.63 6.42 5.40
C VAL A 53 2.49 5.32 6.01
N CYS A 54 1.99 4.59 7.00
CA CYS A 54 2.69 3.45 7.60
C CYS A 54 2.93 2.32 6.57
N LEU A 55 1.92 1.98 5.77
CA LEU A 55 2.03 0.98 4.71
C LEU A 55 3.05 1.39 3.64
N VAL A 56 2.96 2.63 3.14
CA VAL A 56 3.92 3.19 2.16
C VAL A 56 5.34 3.17 2.72
N GLY A 57 5.53 3.59 3.98
CA GLY A 57 6.84 3.57 4.63
C GLY A 57 7.38 2.15 4.86
N THR A 58 6.50 1.19 5.12
CA THR A 58 6.86 -0.24 5.30
C THR A 58 7.35 -0.83 3.98
N VAL A 59 6.62 -0.60 2.89
CA VAL A 59 7.05 -1.03 1.55
C VAL A 59 8.31 -0.30 1.14
N GLY A 60 8.37 1.03 1.26
CA GLY A 60 9.55 1.81 0.89
C GLY A 60 10.83 1.34 1.58
N LYS A 61 10.79 1.01 2.88
CA LYS A 61 11.93 0.43 3.59
C LYS A 61 12.39 -0.90 2.99
N ALA A 62 11.48 -1.76 2.54
CA ALA A 62 11.81 -3.03 1.91
C ALA A 62 12.57 -2.86 0.58
N PHE A 63 12.36 -1.74 -0.11
CA PHE A 63 13.05 -1.36 -1.35
C PHE A 63 14.28 -0.46 -1.11
N GLY A 64 14.70 -0.25 0.14
CA GLY A 64 15.79 0.69 0.46
C GLY A 64 15.43 2.16 0.21
N GLN A 65 14.15 2.47 0.01
CA GLN A 65 13.62 3.80 -0.32
C GLN A 65 12.63 4.27 0.75
N PRO A 66 13.10 4.84 1.88
CA PRO A 66 12.22 5.28 2.97
C PRO A 66 11.22 6.38 2.54
N ARG A 67 11.46 7.05 1.42
CA ARG A 67 10.55 8.04 0.80
C ARG A 67 10.08 7.56 -0.58
N LEU A 68 9.41 6.41 -0.62
CA LEU A 68 8.89 5.82 -1.86
C LEU A 68 7.89 6.74 -2.58
N VAL A 69 7.05 7.46 -1.82
CA VAL A 69 6.01 8.35 -2.38
C VAL A 69 6.19 9.76 -1.85
N ASN A 70 6.08 10.76 -2.74
CA ASN A 70 6.01 12.16 -2.34
C ASN A 70 4.60 12.52 -1.85
N LEU A 71 4.38 12.42 -0.53
CA LEU A 71 3.07 12.66 0.10
C LEU A 71 2.47 14.04 -0.21
N ALA A 72 3.27 15.05 -0.56
CA ALA A 72 2.77 16.38 -0.92
C ALA A 72 2.01 16.40 -2.26
N GLN A 73 2.24 15.42 -3.12
CA GLN A 73 1.62 15.30 -4.44
C GLN A 73 0.52 14.24 -4.50
N VAL A 74 0.21 13.60 -3.37
CA VAL A 74 -0.77 12.52 -3.31
C VAL A 74 -2.17 13.10 -3.02
N PRO A 75 -3.19 12.78 -3.85
CA PRO A 75 -4.58 13.08 -3.52
C PRO A 75 -4.98 12.44 -2.19
N ARG A 76 -5.62 13.20 -1.29
CA ARG A 76 -5.98 12.70 0.04
C ARG A 76 -6.88 11.47 0.00
N ASP A 77 -7.71 11.34 -1.02
CA ASP A 77 -8.63 10.20 -1.18
C ASP A 77 -7.89 8.89 -1.47
N ASP A 78 -6.74 8.92 -2.17
CA ASP A 78 -5.92 7.73 -2.38
C ASP A 78 -5.24 7.23 -1.09
N LEU A 79 -5.19 8.05 -0.04
CA LEU A 79 -4.70 7.67 1.29
C LEU A 79 -5.82 7.15 2.22
N ARG A 80 -7.04 6.98 1.72
CA ARG A 80 -8.20 6.55 2.51
C ARG A 80 -8.66 5.12 2.23
N SER A 81 -8.01 4.43 1.29
CA SER A 81 -8.33 3.05 0.94
C SER A 81 -7.07 2.24 0.67
N VAL A 82 -7.13 0.93 0.88
CA VAL A 82 -5.99 0.04 0.56
C VAL A 82 -5.69 0.04 -0.94
N ARG A 83 -6.72 0.07 -1.80
CA ARG A 83 -6.52 0.13 -3.27
C ARG A 83 -5.93 1.46 -3.72
N GLY A 84 -6.30 2.59 -3.11
CA GLY A 84 -5.64 3.87 -3.34
C GLY A 84 -4.14 3.79 -3.05
N VAL A 85 -3.78 3.21 -1.90
CA VAL A 85 -2.37 3.02 -1.51
C VAL A 85 -1.64 2.04 -2.43
N ALA A 86 -2.29 0.96 -2.87
CA ALA A 86 -1.72 0.02 -3.84
C ALA A 86 -1.35 0.71 -5.16
N ARG A 87 -2.23 1.58 -5.69
CA ARG A 87 -1.97 2.37 -6.90
C ARG A 87 -0.77 3.31 -6.71
N LEU A 88 -0.69 3.98 -5.56
CA LEU A 88 0.43 4.88 -5.25
C LEU A 88 1.78 4.13 -5.22
N ILE A 89 1.80 2.95 -4.57
CA ILE A 89 3.00 2.12 -4.50
C ILE A 89 3.41 1.63 -5.89
N ARG A 90 2.46 1.10 -6.69
CA ARG A 90 2.74 0.66 -8.07
C ARG A 90 3.33 1.79 -8.91
N ALA A 91 2.68 2.95 -8.90
CA ALA A 91 3.13 4.11 -9.66
C ALA A 91 4.52 4.61 -9.22
N ALA A 92 4.83 4.54 -7.92
CA ALA A 92 6.14 4.91 -7.40
C ALA A 92 7.23 3.91 -7.81
N LEU A 93 6.95 2.60 -7.73
CA LEU A 93 7.88 1.56 -8.18
C LEU A 93 8.15 1.64 -9.69
N ASP A 94 7.12 1.91 -10.50
CA ASP A 94 7.27 2.09 -11.94
C ASP A 94 8.06 3.36 -12.31
N GLN A 95 7.96 4.43 -11.51
CA GLN A 95 8.81 5.61 -11.65
C GLN A 95 10.25 5.30 -11.25
N HIS A 96 10.45 4.56 -10.17
CA HIS A 96 11.79 4.16 -9.73
C HIS A 96 12.49 3.31 -10.79
N ARG A 97 11.79 2.35 -11.41
CA ARG A 97 12.32 1.52 -12.50
C ARG A 97 12.77 2.36 -13.70
N ARG A 98 12.01 3.42 -14.03
CA ARG A 98 12.33 4.34 -15.15
C ARG A 98 13.47 5.31 -14.85
N GLY A 99 13.72 5.64 -13.60
CA GLY A 99 14.84 6.50 -13.19
C GLY A 99 16.15 5.73 -12.91
N ALA A 100 16.08 4.40 -12.81
CA ALA A 100 17.22 3.51 -12.61
C ALA A 100 17.74 2.88 -13.92
N ALA A 101 17.06 3.12 -15.04
CA ALA A 101 17.46 2.75 -16.40
C ALA A 101 18.07 3.97 -17.11
#